data_AF-A0A8H4VRD7-F1
#
_entry.id   AF-A0A8H4VRD7-F1
#
_cell.length_a   1.000
_cell.length_b   1.000
_cell.length_c   1.000
_cell.angle_alpha   90.00
_cell.angle_beta   90.00
_cell.angle_gamma   90.00
#
_symmetry.space_group_name_H-M   'P 1'
#
loop_
_entity.id
_entity.type
_entity.pdbx_description
1 polymer ?
#
loop_
_entity_poly.entity_id
_entity_poly.type
_entity_poly.pdbx_seq_one_letter_code
_entity_poly.pdbx_strand_id
1 'polypeptide(L)'
;MPFKDITNEFRTALQERESAIPDAKRRKIRKRGEADGDEASVDKSYVAEAYNIMNHINTLTKMLANVRTAYLNTDSRSSPLTRQGSRNIDLSEGSSSWSNVRHLTNEERDQIDLQARVILTRCSDRVKEMEALEKRRATLVASKTNPLTRFLPARLRQDETTLSSDVIAAHHSSITWYLSRRLAEVSQVQKELQEERVKRQLERAKTLGSSAAQEVVTMNTRNQQPPAEQQPRGPGSWLESTIAATIGVTSPQASSHKAAYTPTAPTYISDDEDDDEIELSASQIMQFEAENAAILKGVQDTLESVQQAESRLMDISALQMELVAHLTRQTELTDQLYEDALTTTSTVEKGNEQLKEAKRRAKDGRLFILVFLIGASLSLLFLHYY
;
A
#
# COMPACT_ATOMS: atom_id res chain seq x y z
N MET A 1 -18.29 -35.47 13.67
CA MET A 1 -19.44 -35.95 12.89
C MET A 1 -19.17 -35.67 11.41
N PRO A 2 -19.27 -36.65 10.52
CA PRO A 2 -19.08 -36.41 9.08
C PRO A 2 -20.23 -35.56 8.53
N PHE A 3 -19.91 -34.55 7.72
CA PHE A 3 -20.89 -33.69 7.05
C PHE A 3 -21.66 -34.53 6.03
N LYS A 4 -22.98 -34.66 6.20
CA LYS A 4 -23.84 -35.39 5.26
C LYS A 4 -24.25 -34.42 4.15
N ASP A 5 -23.80 -34.67 2.93
CA ASP A 5 -24.16 -33.84 1.78
C ASP A 5 -25.64 -34.09 1.39
N ILE A 6 -26.49 -33.14 1.76
CA ILE A 6 -27.94 -33.12 1.51
C ILE A 6 -28.31 -32.33 0.26
N THR A 7 -27.32 -31.90 -0.54
CA THR A 7 -27.56 -31.03 -1.71
C THR A 7 -28.51 -31.67 -2.72
N ASN A 8 -28.41 -32.98 -2.92
CA ASN A 8 -29.28 -33.69 -3.86
C ASN A 8 -30.72 -33.80 -3.35
N GLU A 9 -30.92 -34.16 -2.09
CA GLU A 9 -32.26 -34.18 -1.46
C GLU A 9 -32.94 -32.81 -1.56
N PHE A 10 -32.19 -31.74 -1.28
CA PHE A 10 -32.65 -30.37 -1.41
C PHE A 10 -33.08 -30.03 -2.85
N ARG A 11 -32.27 -30.38 -3.86
CA ARG A 11 -32.63 -30.15 -5.28
C ARG A 11 -33.90 -30.88 -5.69
N THR A 12 -34.08 -32.13 -5.29
CA THR A 12 -35.32 -32.89 -5.56
C THR A 12 -36.54 -32.25 -4.90
N ALA A 13 -36.43 -31.88 -3.63
CA ALA A 13 -37.52 -31.21 -2.91
C ALA A 13 -37.87 -29.85 -3.55
N LEU A 14 -36.86 -29.14 -4.07
CA LEU A 14 -37.04 -27.86 -4.75
C LEU A 14 -37.75 -28.03 -6.10
N GLN A 15 -37.39 -29.05 -6.89
CA GLN A 15 -38.09 -29.38 -8.15
C GLN A 15 -39.54 -29.79 -7.92
N GLU A 16 -39.80 -30.61 -6.89
CA GLU A 16 -41.15 -31.02 -6.52
C GLU A 16 -42.01 -29.80 -6.15
N ARG A 17 -41.47 -28.91 -5.31
CA ARG A 17 -42.14 -27.66 -4.93
C ARG A 17 -42.32 -26.71 -6.09
N GLU A 18 -41.35 -26.62 -7.00
CA GLU A 18 -41.47 -25.81 -8.20
C GLU A 18 -42.66 -26.32 -9.04
N SER A 19 -42.79 -27.64 -9.23
CA SER A 19 -43.87 -28.26 -10.03
C SER A 19 -45.27 -28.06 -9.48
N ALA A 20 -45.40 -27.87 -8.16
CA ALA A 20 -46.66 -27.59 -7.49
C ALA A 20 -47.15 -26.13 -7.66
N ILE A 21 -46.31 -25.22 -8.17
CA ILE A 21 -46.66 -23.81 -8.35
C ILE A 21 -47.33 -23.62 -9.73
N PRO A 22 -48.49 -22.94 -9.83
CA PRO A 22 -49.14 -22.69 -11.11
C PRO A 22 -48.26 -21.88 -12.07
N ASP A 23 -48.30 -22.21 -13.37
CA ASP A 23 -47.38 -21.68 -14.40
C ASP A 23 -47.34 -20.14 -14.50
N ALA A 24 -48.46 -19.46 -14.23
CA ALA A 24 -48.51 -18.00 -14.18
C ALA A 24 -47.60 -17.41 -13.08
N LYS A 25 -47.49 -18.08 -11.93
CA LYS A 25 -46.57 -17.67 -10.84
C LYS A 25 -45.13 -18.06 -11.17
N ARG A 26 -44.90 -19.23 -11.81
CA ARG A 26 -43.57 -19.65 -12.29
C ARG A 26 -42.98 -18.66 -13.29
N ARG A 27 -43.78 -18.21 -14.27
CA ARG A 27 -43.35 -17.23 -15.27
C ARG A 27 -43.01 -15.86 -14.65
N LYS A 28 -43.74 -15.44 -13.63
CA LYS A 28 -43.44 -14.20 -12.86
C LYS A 28 -42.14 -14.31 -12.06
N ILE A 29 -41.87 -15.47 -11.44
CA ILE A 29 -40.64 -15.74 -10.70
C ILE A 29 -39.43 -15.79 -11.65
N ARG A 30 -39.55 -16.47 -12.80
CA ARG A 30 -38.49 -16.51 -13.82
C ARG A 30 -38.12 -15.13 -14.35
N LYS A 31 -39.11 -14.30 -14.69
CA LYS A 31 -38.88 -12.92 -15.16
C LYS A 31 -38.21 -12.04 -14.09
N ARG A 32 -38.49 -12.27 -12.81
CA ARG A 32 -37.80 -11.60 -11.69
C ARG A 32 -36.35 -12.07 -11.56
N GLY A 33 -36.09 -13.37 -11.74
CA GLY A 33 -34.74 -13.95 -11.71
C GLY A 33 -33.84 -13.49 -12.87
N GLU A 34 -34.40 -13.22 -14.06
CA GLU A 34 -33.64 -12.65 -15.19
C GLU A 34 -33.15 -11.23 -14.88
N ALA A 35 -33.98 -10.39 -14.25
CA ALA A 35 -33.59 -9.03 -13.85
C ALA A 35 -32.53 -9.02 -12.72
N ASP A 36 -32.64 -9.96 -11.77
CA ASP A 36 -31.62 -10.17 -10.71
C ASP A 36 -30.29 -10.67 -11.28
N GLY A 37 -30.34 -11.44 -12.38
CA GLY A 37 -29.15 -12.01 -13.03
C GLY A 37 -28.22 -10.93 -13.60
N ASP A 38 -28.77 -9.87 -14.17
CA ASP A 38 -28.01 -8.76 -14.73
C ASP A 38 -27.32 -7.94 -13.63
N GLU A 39 -28.01 -7.60 -12.53
CA GLU A 39 -27.39 -6.91 -11.38
C GLU A 39 -26.31 -7.77 -10.72
N ALA A 40 -26.55 -9.07 -10.54
CA ALA A 40 -25.56 -10.00 -10.00
C ALA A 40 -24.32 -10.15 -10.90
N SER A 41 -24.44 -9.92 -12.21
CA SER A 41 -23.31 -9.94 -13.14
C SER A 41 -22.40 -8.73 -12.97
N VAL A 42 -22.99 -7.56 -12.74
CA VAL A 42 -22.25 -6.31 -12.47
C VAL A 42 -21.52 -6.42 -11.14
N ASP A 43 -22.18 -6.93 -10.10
CA ASP A 43 -21.56 -7.13 -8.78
C ASP A 43 -20.39 -8.13 -8.83
N LYS A 44 -20.53 -9.21 -9.62
CA LYS A 44 -19.41 -10.14 -9.85
C LYS A 44 -18.24 -9.47 -10.55
N SER A 45 -18.51 -8.62 -11.55
CA SER A 45 -17.45 -7.88 -12.25
C SER A 45 -16.73 -6.89 -11.33
N TYR A 46 -17.47 -6.19 -10.47
CA TYR A 46 -16.95 -5.27 -9.46
C TYR A 46 -16.01 -5.98 -8.48
N VAL A 47 -16.48 -7.11 -7.93
CA VAL A 47 -15.69 -7.92 -6.99
C VAL A 47 -14.47 -8.54 -7.68
N ALA A 48 -14.60 -9.01 -8.93
CA ALA A 48 -13.46 -9.53 -9.70
C ALA A 48 -12.39 -8.45 -9.93
N GLU A 49 -12.81 -7.22 -10.23
CA GLU A 49 -11.90 -6.08 -10.32
C GLU A 49 -11.21 -5.78 -8.98
N ALA A 50 -11.95 -5.80 -7.87
CA ALA A 50 -11.39 -5.64 -6.53
C ALA A 50 -10.28 -6.67 -6.24
N TYR A 51 -10.49 -7.94 -6.60
CA TYR A 51 -9.48 -8.99 -6.45
C TYR A 51 -8.26 -8.77 -7.34
N ASN A 52 -8.45 -8.26 -8.56
CA ASN A 52 -7.32 -7.92 -9.42
C ASN A 52 -6.46 -6.82 -8.80
N ILE A 53 -7.08 -5.76 -8.26
CA ILE A 53 -6.36 -4.69 -7.56
C ILE A 53 -5.64 -5.26 -6.33
N MET A 54 -6.32 -6.09 -5.53
CA MET A 54 -5.74 -6.75 -4.36
C MET A 54 -4.52 -7.59 -4.72
N ASN A 55 -4.56 -8.32 -5.83
CA ASN A 55 -3.44 -9.13 -6.31
C ASN A 55 -2.23 -8.26 -6.69
N HIS A 56 -2.46 -7.11 -7.34
CA HIS A 56 -1.39 -6.16 -7.64
C HIS A 56 -0.78 -5.57 -6.37
N ILE A 57 -1.61 -5.17 -5.40
CA ILE A 57 -1.15 -4.67 -4.10
C ILE A 57 -0.32 -5.72 -3.38
N ASN A 58 -0.82 -6.94 -3.23
CA ASN A 58 -0.12 -8.04 -2.55
C ASN A 58 1.21 -8.40 -3.24
N THR A 59 1.24 -8.37 -4.57
CA THR A 59 2.46 -8.62 -5.35
C THR A 59 3.49 -7.52 -5.07
N LEU A 60 3.05 -6.26 -5.09
CA LEU A 60 3.89 -5.11 -4.76
C LEU A 60 4.43 -5.19 -3.32
N THR A 61 3.57 -5.50 -2.34
CA THR A 61 3.99 -5.66 -0.93
C THR A 61 5.06 -6.73 -0.76
N LYS A 62 4.86 -7.91 -1.36
CA LYS A 62 5.83 -9.02 -1.29
C LYS A 62 7.15 -8.65 -1.95
N MET A 63 7.09 -8.02 -3.11
CA MET A 63 8.27 -7.61 -3.84
C MET A 63 9.06 -6.55 -3.08
N LEU A 64 8.42 -5.49 -2.54
CA LEU A 64 9.07 -4.49 -1.68
C LEU A 64 9.72 -5.12 -0.44
N ALA A 65 9.06 -6.09 0.19
CA ALA A 65 9.62 -6.81 1.33
C ALA A 65 10.87 -7.63 0.95
N ASN A 66 10.85 -8.29 -0.21
CA ASN A 66 11.97 -9.10 -0.67
C ASN A 66 13.17 -8.25 -1.09
N VAL A 67 12.94 -7.12 -1.77
CA VAL A 67 14.03 -6.25 -2.25
C VAL A 67 14.57 -5.32 -1.16
N ARG A 68 13.88 -5.14 -0.02
CA ARG A 68 14.28 -4.22 1.06
C ARG A 68 15.77 -4.31 1.41
N THR A 69 16.30 -5.51 1.62
CA THR A 69 17.70 -5.69 2.01
C THR A 69 18.65 -5.30 0.88
N ALA A 70 18.44 -5.81 -0.33
CA ALA A 70 19.27 -5.49 -1.50
C ALA A 70 19.16 -4.01 -1.92
N TYR A 71 18.00 -3.40 -1.73
CA TYR A 71 17.70 -2.01 -2.03
C TYR A 71 18.46 -1.07 -1.09
N LEU A 72 18.42 -1.36 0.21
CA LEU A 72 19.09 -0.57 1.24
C LEU A 72 20.61 -0.78 1.27
N ASN A 73 21.11 -1.93 0.81
CA ASN A 73 22.54 -2.20 0.68
C ASN A 73 23.13 -1.34 -0.44
N THR A 74 23.58 -0.13 -0.10
CA THR A 74 24.17 0.80 -1.06
C THR A 74 25.65 0.54 -1.28
N ASP A 75 26.28 -0.42 -0.58
CA ASP A 75 27.72 -0.70 -0.70
C ASP A 75 28.08 -1.19 -2.09
N SER A 76 28.86 -0.36 -2.79
CA SER A 76 29.37 -0.54 -4.14
C SER A 76 30.57 -1.48 -4.21
N ARG A 77 30.86 -2.25 -3.15
CA ARG A 77 31.84 -3.34 -3.21
C ARG A 77 31.22 -4.51 -3.98
N SER A 78 30.93 -4.29 -5.26
CA SER A 78 30.62 -5.36 -6.18
C SER A 78 31.81 -6.29 -6.19
N SER A 79 31.61 -7.53 -5.76
CA SER A 79 32.59 -8.58 -6.03
C SER A 79 32.79 -8.61 -7.55
N PRO A 80 34.01 -8.41 -8.08
CA PRO A 80 34.24 -8.23 -9.51
C PRO A 80 34.00 -9.50 -10.35
N LEU A 81 33.50 -10.60 -9.75
CA LEU A 81 33.31 -11.88 -10.42
C LEU A 81 31.87 -12.19 -10.87
N THR A 82 30.87 -11.38 -10.54
CA THR A 82 29.48 -11.63 -10.98
C THR A 82 29.05 -10.63 -12.02
N ARG A 83 29.41 -10.90 -13.28
CA ARG A 83 28.82 -10.26 -14.47
C ARG A 83 27.39 -10.80 -14.65
N GLN A 84 26.47 -10.39 -13.77
CA GLN A 84 25.04 -10.59 -14.00
C GLN A 84 24.61 -9.56 -15.05
N GLY A 85 24.26 -10.05 -16.24
CA GLY A 85 23.71 -9.19 -17.31
C GLY A 85 22.48 -8.45 -16.81
N SER A 86 22.25 -7.25 -17.36
CA SER A 86 21.09 -6.41 -17.12
C SER A 86 19.82 -7.26 -17.12
N ARG A 87 19.26 -7.53 -15.93
CA ARG A 87 17.98 -8.21 -15.85
C ARG A 87 16.92 -7.20 -16.24
N ASN A 88 16.09 -7.52 -17.22
CA ASN A 88 14.87 -6.76 -17.44
C ASN A 88 13.97 -7.08 -16.25
N ILE A 89 13.88 -6.13 -15.34
CA ILE A 89 13.12 -6.27 -14.11
C ILE A 89 11.64 -6.08 -14.47
N ASP A 90 10.94 -7.20 -14.69
CA ASP A 90 9.48 -7.19 -14.88
C ASP A 90 8.79 -7.56 -13.56
N LEU A 91 7.96 -6.64 -13.07
CA LEU A 91 7.13 -6.79 -11.88
C LEU A 91 6.04 -7.85 -12.06
N SER A 92 5.72 -8.19 -13.31
CA SER A 92 4.76 -9.24 -13.64
C SER A 92 5.32 -10.64 -13.43
N GLU A 93 6.65 -10.80 -13.39
CA GLU A 93 7.26 -12.06 -13.03
C GLU A 93 7.06 -12.31 -11.52
N GLY A 94 6.58 -13.51 -11.20
CA GLY A 94 6.17 -13.86 -9.85
C GLY A 94 7.23 -13.61 -8.78
N SER A 95 6.79 -13.58 -7.53
CA SER A 95 7.59 -13.30 -6.32
C SER A 95 8.96 -14.01 -6.23
N SER A 96 9.16 -15.10 -6.97
CA SER A 96 10.40 -15.90 -7.05
C SER A 96 11.54 -15.20 -7.80
N SER A 97 11.26 -14.26 -8.72
CA SER A 97 12.31 -13.54 -9.46
C SER A 97 13.13 -12.64 -8.53
N TRP A 98 12.50 -12.17 -7.44
CA TRP A 98 13.05 -11.17 -6.52
C TRP A 98 13.77 -11.75 -5.30
N SER A 99 13.56 -13.02 -4.95
CA SER A 99 14.16 -13.63 -3.75
C SER A 99 15.67 -13.88 -3.86
N ASN A 100 16.20 -13.91 -5.08
CA ASN A 100 17.61 -14.22 -5.35
C ASN A 100 18.48 -12.98 -5.59
N VAL A 101 17.90 -11.78 -5.53
CA VAL A 101 18.62 -10.53 -5.80
C VAL A 101 19.29 -10.05 -4.51
N ARG A 102 20.62 -10.15 -4.46
CA ARG A 102 21.41 -9.78 -3.27
C ARG A 102 21.99 -8.37 -3.34
N HIS A 103 22.18 -7.86 -4.55
CA HIS A 103 22.69 -6.51 -4.82
C HIS A 103 21.91 -5.91 -5.99
N LEU A 104 21.65 -4.61 -5.90
CA LEU A 104 21.02 -3.80 -6.94
C LEU A 104 21.97 -2.67 -7.34
N THR A 105 21.98 -2.30 -8.61
CA THR A 105 22.61 -1.07 -9.11
C THR A 105 21.74 0.14 -8.78
N ASN A 106 22.30 1.37 -8.86
CA ASN A 106 21.51 2.58 -8.59
C ASN A 106 20.35 2.71 -9.59
N GLU A 107 20.60 2.38 -10.86
CA GLU A 107 19.60 2.36 -11.93
C GLU A 107 18.49 1.34 -11.69
N GLU A 108 18.82 0.12 -11.26
CA GLU A 108 17.80 -0.89 -10.95
C GLU A 108 16.92 -0.47 -9.77
N ARG A 109 17.49 0.19 -8.75
CA ARG A 109 16.71 0.77 -7.64
C ARG A 109 15.76 1.85 -8.14
N ASP A 110 16.22 2.70 -9.06
CA ASP A 110 15.42 3.75 -9.68
C ASP A 110 14.26 3.21 -10.51
N GLN A 111 14.52 2.13 -11.26
CA GLN A 111 13.51 1.40 -11.99
C GLN A 111 12.45 0.83 -11.04
N ILE A 112 12.86 0.20 -9.93
CA ILE A 112 11.94 -0.33 -8.90
C ILE A 112 11.06 0.79 -8.34
N ASP A 113 11.62 1.95 -8.01
CA ASP A 113 10.88 3.10 -7.49
C ASP A 113 9.83 3.61 -8.47
N LEU A 114 10.22 3.78 -9.74
CA LEU A 114 9.32 4.23 -10.81
C LEU A 114 8.18 3.24 -11.03
N GLN A 115 8.53 1.95 -11.07
CA GLN A 115 7.61 0.85 -11.24
C GLN A 115 6.60 0.73 -10.09
N ALA A 116 7.08 0.78 -8.84
CA ALA A 116 6.23 0.77 -7.65
C ALA A 116 5.24 1.95 -7.66
N ARG A 117 5.73 3.14 -8.01
CA ARG A 117 4.87 4.34 -8.13
C ARG A 117 3.79 4.16 -9.19
N VAL A 118 4.13 3.67 -10.38
CA VAL A 118 3.15 3.44 -11.46
C VAL A 118 2.09 2.42 -11.05
N ILE A 119 2.46 1.36 -10.32
CA ILE A 119 1.48 0.40 -9.80
C ILE A 119 0.57 1.08 -8.76
N LEU A 120 1.13 1.84 -7.82
CA LEU A 120 0.35 2.54 -6.80
C LEU A 120 -0.65 3.53 -7.41
N THR A 121 -0.21 4.37 -8.34
CA THR A 121 -1.09 5.34 -9.02
C THR A 121 -2.20 4.62 -9.77
N ARG A 122 -1.86 3.62 -10.59
CA ARG A 122 -2.84 2.85 -11.37
C ARG A 122 -3.86 2.13 -10.47
N CYS A 123 -3.41 1.54 -9.37
CA CYS A 123 -4.32 0.92 -8.41
C CYS A 123 -5.21 1.98 -7.73
N SER A 124 -4.67 3.14 -7.38
CA SER A 124 -5.45 4.23 -6.77
C SER A 124 -6.52 4.78 -7.72
N ASP A 125 -6.20 4.93 -9.01
CA ASP A 125 -7.13 5.40 -10.03
C ASP A 125 -8.26 4.40 -10.26
N ARG A 126 -7.94 3.10 -10.29
CA ARG A 126 -8.94 2.04 -10.40
C ARG A 126 -9.87 1.99 -9.19
N VAL A 127 -9.35 2.20 -7.98
CA VAL A 127 -10.19 2.32 -6.77
C VAL A 127 -11.13 3.52 -6.88
N LYS A 128 -10.63 4.69 -7.32
CA LYS A 128 -11.48 5.88 -7.57
C LYS A 128 -12.54 5.63 -8.64
N GLU A 129 -12.21 4.87 -9.69
CA GLU A 129 -13.18 4.47 -10.72
C GLU A 129 -14.27 3.58 -10.14
N MET A 130 -13.91 2.56 -9.35
CA MET A 130 -14.87 1.69 -8.65
C MET A 130 -15.81 2.49 -7.74
N GLU A 131 -15.30 3.50 -7.03
CA GLU A 131 -16.13 4.38 -6.21
C GLU A 131 -17.06 5.25 -7.04
N ALA A 132 -16.60 5.74 -8.20
CA ALA A 132 -17.44 6.50 -9.11
C ALA A 132 -18.56 5.62 -9.70
N LEU A 133 -18.28 4.35 -10.00
CA LEU A 133 -19.28 3.37 -10.43
C LEU A 133 -20.34 3.14 -9.35
N GLU A 134 -19.94 2.99 -8.08
CA GLU A 134 -20.90 2.81 -6.98
C GLU A 134 -21.74 4.07 -6.74
N LYS A 135 -21.12 5.27 -6.79
CA LYS A 135 -21.87 6.54 -6.74
C LYS A 135 -22.91 6.64 -7.85
N ARG A 136 -22.56 6.25 -9.08
CA ARG A 136 -23.50 6.21 -10.21
C ARG A 136 -24.64 5.23 -9.93
N ARG A 137 -24.35 4.02 -9.44
CA ARG A 137 -25.37 3.05 -9.05
C ARG A 137 -26.33 3.63 -8.02
N ALA A 138 -25.80 4.22 -6.95
CA ALA A 138 -26.61 4.83 -5.89
C ALA A 138 -27.54 5.92 -6.44
N THR A 139 -27.04 6.80 -7.33
CA THR A 139 -27.88 7.83 -7.97
C THR A 139 -28.96 7.26 -8.88
N LEU A 140 -28.66 6.18 -9.62
CA LEU A 140 -29.63 5.52 -10.47
C LEU A 140 -30.72 4.84 -9.65
N VAL A 141 -30.35 4.16 -8.56
CA VAL A 141 -31.31 3.57 -7.61
C VAL A 141 -32.20 4.68 -7.01
N ALA A 142 -31.60 5.78 -6.56
CA ALA A 142 -32.35 6.92 -6.04
C ALA A 142 -33.33 7.50 -7.07
N SER A 143 -32.91 7.63 -8.34
CA SER A 143 -33.75 8.13 -9.43
C SER A 143 -34.90 7.19 -9.81
N LYS A 144 -34.75 5.88 -9.59
CA LYS A 144 -35.80 4.88 -9.82
C LYS A 144 -36.90 4.91 -8.75
N THR A 145 -36.66 5.53 -7.59
CA THR A 145 -37.69 5.64 -6.55
C THR A 145 -38.77 6.65 -6.96
N ASN A 146 -40.03 6.22 -6.93
CA ASN A 146 -41.16 7.07 -7.33
C ASN A 146 -41.26 8.32 -6.42
N PRO A 147 -41.43 9.55 -6.96
CA PRO A 147 -41.51 10.76 -6.13
C PRO A 147 -42.70 10.75 -5.16
N LEU A 148 -43.75 9.96 -5.45
CA LEU A 148 -44.92 9.81 -4.61
C LEU A 148 -44.68 8.94 -3.37
N THR A 149 -43.72 8.02 -3.40
CA THR A 149 -43.32 7.27 -2.19
C THR A 149 -42.57 8.19 -1.21
N ARG A 150 -42.16 9.39 -1.64
CA ARG A 150 -41.58 10.43 -0.77
C ARG A 150 -42.56 10.98 0.28
N PHE A 151 -43.86 10.80 0.07
CA PHE A 151 -44.91 11.22 1.02
C PHE A 151 -45.40 10.10 1.93
N LEU A 152 -44.96 8.86 1.71
CA LEU A 152 -45.33 7.75 2.59
C LEU A 152 -44.47 7.76 3.86
N PRO A 153 -45.01 7.32 5.01
CA PRO A 153 -44.25 7.12 6.23
C PRO A 153 -43.09 6.16 5.97
N ALA A 154 -41.91 6.41 6.56
CA ALA A 154 -40.70 5.59 6.38
C ALA A 154 -40.93 4.07 6.50
N ARG A 155 -41.88 3.65 7.33
CA ARG A 155 -42.29 2.26 7.55
C ARG A 155 -42.92 1.56 6.33
N LEU A 156 -43.38 2.32 5.32
CA LEU A 156 -44.05 1.80 4.12
C LEU A 156 -43.22 2.05 2.84
N ARG A 157 -42.02 2.62 2.97
CA ARG A 157 -41.15 3.00 1.85
C ARG A 157 -40.07 1.98 1.51
N GLN A 158 -39.87 0.99 2.37
CA GLN A 158 -38.80 0.01 2.23
C GLN A 158 -39.21 -1.07 1.20
N ASP A 159 -38.96 -0.79 -0.08
CA ASP A 159 -39.01 -1.80 -1.12
C ASP A 159 -37.78 -2.71 -1.00
N GLU A 160 -37.97 -4.02 -1.13
CA GLU A 160 -36.90 -5.00 -0.92
C GLU A 160 -35.65 -4.76 -1.80
N THR A 161 -35.84 -4.14 -2.96
CA THR A 161 -34.78 -3.76 -3.90
C THR A 161 -33.93 -2.58 -3.43
N THR A 162 -34.49 -1.63 -2.68
CA THR A 162 -33.70 -0.52 -2.12
C THR A 162 -32.90 -0.97 -0.90
N LEU A 163 -33.39 -1.99 -0.18
CA LEU A 163 -32.68 -2.59 0.94
C LEU A 163 -31.44 -3.35 0.48
N SER A 164 -31.60 -4.19 -0.54
CA SER A 164 -30.48 -4.93 -1.11
C SER A 164 -29.45 -3.96 -1.68
N SER A 165 -29.87 -2.85 -2.29
CA SER A 165 -28.93 -1.83 -2.79
C SER A 165 -28.15 -1.15 -1.67
N ASP A 166 -28.78 -0.82 -0.54
CA ASP A 166 -28.08 -0.15 0.58
C ASP A 166 -27.03 -1.08 1.21
N VAL A 167 -27.36 -2.37 1.36
CA VAL A 167 -26.40 -3.38 1.85
C VAL A 167 -25.25 -3.59 0.85
N ILE A 168 -25.55 -3.62 -0.45
CA ILE A 168 -24.51 -3.77 -1.48
C ILE A 168 -23.63 -2.51 -1.54
N ALA A 169 -24.20 -1.31 -1.40
CA ALA A 169 -23.45 -0.06 -1.34
C ALA A 169 -22.50 -0.02 -0.14
N ALA A 170 -22.98 -0.43 1.05
CA ALA A 170 -22.13 -0.57 2.24
C ALA A 170 -21.00 -1.60 2.01
N HIS A 171 -21.31 -2.74 1.39
CA HIS A 171 -20.31 -3.75 1.05
C HIS A 171 -19.26 -3.23 0.06
N HIS A 172 -19.67 -2.56 -1.02
CA HIS A 172 -18.78 -1.95 -2.01
C HIS A 172 -17.91 -0.83 -1.42
N SER A 173 -18.49 0.00 -0.54
CA SER A 173 -17.75 1.00 0.24
C SER A 173 -16.71 0.35 1.15
N SER A 174 -17.05 -0.77 1.81
CA SER A 174 -16.10 -1.50 2.66
C SER A 174 -14.94 -2.11 1.87
N ILE A 175 -15.20 -2.61 0.65
CA ILE A 175 -14.17 -3.15 -0.25
C ILE A 175 -13.20 -2.05 -0.69
N THR A 176 -13.73 -0.92 -1.19
CA THR A 176 -12.90 0.20 -1.64
C THR A 176 -12.11 0.82 -0.50
N TRP A 177 -12.72 0.95 0.69
CA TRP A 177 -12.01 1.36 1.91
C TRP A 177 -10.86 0.41 2.25
N TYR A 178 -11.10 -0.91 2.21
CA TYR A 178 -10.05 -1.90 2.49
C TYR A 178 -8.90 -1.82 1.48
N LEU A 179 -9.21 -1.65 0.19
CA LEU A 179 -8.20 -1.46 -0.87
C LEU A 179 -7.41 -0.17 -0.66
N SER A 180 -8.08 0.96 -0.42
CA SER A 180 -7.46 2.26 -0.12
C SER A 180 -6.53 2.18 1.08
N ARG A 181 -6.96 1.49 2.15
CA ARG A 181 -6.14 1.26 3.34
C ARG A 181 -4.88 0.46 3.01
N ARG A 182 -5.00 -0.64 2.24
CA ARG A 182 -3.85 -1.43 1.82
C ARG A 182 -2.89 -0.64 0.91
N LEU A 183 -3.41 0.20 0.02
CA LEU A 183 -2.58 1.11 -0.79
C LEU A 183 -1.82 2.12 0.06
N ALA A 184 -2.48 2.69 1.08
CA ALA A 184 -1.83 3.60 2.02
C ALA A 184 -0.74 2.91 2.85
N GLU A 185 -0.95 1.66 3.28
CA GLU A 185 0.06 0.85 3.97
C GLU A 185 1.28 0.58 3.06
N VAL A 186 1.06 0.21 1.80
CA VAL A 186 2.16 -0.07 0.86
C VAL A 186 2.91 1.20 0.45
N SER A 187 2.21 2.32 0.24
CA SER A 187 2.85 3.59 -0.07
C SER A 187 3.71 4.11 1.08
N GLN A 188 3.28 3.89 2.34
CA GLN A 188 4.09 4.16 3.52
C GLN A 188 5.39 3.34 3.53
N VAL A 189 5.32 2.03 3.25
CA VAL A 189 6.52 1.18 3.17
C VAL A 189 7.48 1.65 2.06
N GLN A 190 6.94 2.02 0.88
CA GLN A 190 7.77 2.55 -0.19
C GLN A 190 8.46 3.87 0.21
N LYS A 191 7.72 4.78 0.84
CA LYS A 191 8.28 6.05 1.32
C LYS A 191 9.40 5.82 2.33
N GLU A 192 9.20 4.96 3.32
CA GLU A 192 10.22 4.63 4.32
C GLU A 192 11.52 4.11 3.67
N LEU A 193 11.39 3.25 2.65
CA LEU A 193 12.55 2.76 1.88
C LEU A 193 13.26 3.91 1.15
N GLN A 194 12.51 4.83 0.53
CA GLN A 194 13.08 5.98 -0.19
C GLN A 194 13.74 6.99 0.76
N GLU A 195 13.13 7.28 1.91
CA GLU A 195 13.71 8.12 2.95
C GLU A 195 15.03 7.54 3.45
N GLU A 196 15.08 6.23 3.76
CA GLU A 196 16.32 5.58 4.15
C GLU A 196 17.39 5.64 3.05
N ARG A 197 17.01 5.49 1.78
CA ARG A 197 17.94 5.57 0.65
C ARG A 197 18.51 6.98 0.50
N VAL A 198 17.66 8.00 0.46
CA VAL A 198 18.07 9.41 0.37
C VAL A 198 18.99 9.75 1.53
N LYS A 199 18.63 9.33 2.75
CA LYS A 199 19.47 9.53 3.94
C LYS A 199 20.86 8.92 3.79
N ARG A 200 20.96 7.65 3.34
CA ARG A 200 22.25 6.98 3.11
C ARG A 200 23.08 7.64 2.01
N GLN A 201 22.43 8.15 0.96
CA GLN A 201 23.11 8.88 -0.12
C GLN A 201 23.63 10.24 0.37
N LEU A 202 22.84 10.96 1.16
CA LEU A 202 23.22 12.24 1.75
C LEU A 202 24.37 12.09 2.75
N GLU A 203 24.33 11.06 3.60
CA GLU A 203 25.44 10.73 4.50
C GLU A 203 26.72 10.45 3.71
N ARG A 204 26.64 9.72 2.58
CA ARG A 204 27.79 9.47 1.71
C ARG A 204 28.32 10.71 1.02
N ALA A 205 27.45 11.57 0.49
CA ALA A 205 27.86 12.83 -0.10
C ALA A 205 28.63 13.68 0.93
N LYS A 206 28.14 13.70 2.18
CA LYS A 206 28.82 14.35 3.30
C LYS A 206 30.16 13.70 3.65
N THR A 207 30.23 12.37 3.68
CA THR A 207 31.47 11.63 3.96
C THR A 207 32.49 11.75 2.83
N LEU A 208 32.08 11.78 1.56
CA LEU A 208 32.98 12.02 0.42
C LEU A 208 33.61 13.42 0.51
N GLY A 209 32.83 14.44 0.85
CA GLY A 209 33.35 15.77 1.12
C GLY A 209 34.35 15.81 2.29
N SER A 210 34.07 15.08 3.37
CA SER A 210 34.98 14.96 4.52
C SER A 210 36.22 14.11 4.23
N SER A 211 36.09 13.05 3.43
CA SER A 211 37.17 12.14 3.03
C SER A 211 38.15 12.85 2.12
N ALA A 212 37.66 13.58 1.11
CA ALA A 212 38.52 14.40 0.25
C ALA A 212 39.28 15.46 1.06
N ALA A 213 38.60 16.12 2.01
CA ALA A 213 39.25 17.07 2.91
C ALA A 213 40.32 16.41 3.81
N GLN A 214 40.06 15.20 4.29
CA GLN A 214 40.99 14.47 5.16
C GLN A 214 42.16 13.86 4.37
N GLU A 215 41.95 13.45 3.12
CA GLU A 215 42.99 12.95 2.22
C GLU A 215 44.02 14.04 1.90
N VAL A 216 43.56 15.26 1.62
CA VAL A 216 44.42 16.46 1.45
C VAL A 216 45.27 16.72 2.70
N VAL A 217 44.69 16.60 3.91
CA VAL A 217 45.44 16.75 5.17
C VAL A 217 46.45 15.61 5.37
N THR A 218 46.12 14.38 4.97
CA THR A 218 47.05 13.24 5.07
C THR A 218 48.19 13.29 4.04
N MET A 219 47.95 13.80 2.83
CA MET A 219 49.01 14.03 1.84
C MET A 219 49.96 15.14 2.30
N ASN A 220 49.41 16.21 2.90
CA ASN A 220 50.23 17.30 3.43
C ASN A 220 51.11 16.87 4.62
N THR A 221 50.68 15.86 5.39
CA THR A 221 51.45 15.29 6.51
C THR A 221 52.40 14.16 6.09
N ARG A 222 52.11 13.41 5.01
CA ARG A 222 52.99 12.36 4.46
C ARG A 222 54.27 12.94 3.83
N ASN A 223 54.23 14.19 3.38
CA ASN A 223 55.39 14.90 2.83
C ASN A 223 56.31 15.56 3.88
N GLN A 224 55.99 15.50 5.17
CA GLN A 224 56.85 16.01 6.27
C GLN A 224 57.68 14.91 6.96
N GLN A 225 58.01 13.84 6.26
CA GLN A 225 58.92 12.82 6.81
C GLN A 225 60.33 13.05 6.25
N PRO A 226 61.32 13.41 7.08
CA PRO A 226 62.68 13.64 6.62
C PRO A 226 63.26 12.35 6.01
N PRO A 227 64.17 12.45 5.03
CA PRO A 227 64.78 11.27 4.43
C PRO A 227 65.61 10.56 5.50
N ALA A 228 65.13 9.41 5.96
CA ALA A 228 65.93 8.52 6.79
C ALA A 228 67.08 7.98 5.96
N GLU A 229 68.30 8.24 6.45
CA GLU A 229 69.56 7.76 5.88
C GLU A 229 69.52 6.27 5.55
N GLN A 230 70.09 5.95 4.39
CA GLN A 230 70.28 4.59 3.90
C GLN A 230 71.23 3.83 4.84
N GLN A 231 70.70 2.87 5.59
CA GLN A 231 71.48 1.76 6.13
C GLN A 231 71.09 0.45 5.45
N PRO A 232 72.06 -0.47 5.26
CA PRO A 232 71.89 -1.60 4.35
C PRO A 232 70.89 -2.63 4.88
N ARG A 233 70.10 -3.16 3.94
CA ARG A 233 69.17 -4.28 4.10
C ARG A 233 69.87 -5.52 4.68
N GLY A 234 69.39 -5.99 5.83
CA GLY A 234 69.37 -7.42 6.17
C GLY A 234 68.08 -8.08 5.66
N PRO A 235 68.08 -9.38 5.30
CA PRO A 235 66.91 -10.01 4.72
C PRO A 235 65.97 -10.52 5.82
N GLY A 236 64.71 -10.10 5.76
CA GLY A 236 63.59 -10.79 6.40
C GLY A 236 62.92 -10.04 7.55
N SER A 237 61.79 -9.40 7.25
CA SER A 237 60.55 -9.53 8.03
C SER A 237 59.42 -8.79 7.33
N TRP A 238 58.83 -9.44 6.32
CA TRP A 238 57.52 -9.07 5.79
C TRP A 238 56.48 -9.79 6.64
N LEU A 239 56.05 -9.24 7.78
CA LEU A 239 54.89 -9.77 8.52
C LEU A 239 54.50 -8.85 9.69
N GLU A 240 54.15 -7.59 9.44
CA GLU A 240 53.35 -6.86 10.46
C GLU A 240 52.56 -5.69 9.87
N SER A 241 51.49 -6.01 9.13
CA SER A 241 50.32 -5.12 9.01
C SER A 241 49.16 -5.86 8.37
N THR A 242 48.58 -6.80 9.12
CA THR A 242 47.25 -7.33 8.83
C THR A 242 46.49 -7.65 10.11
N ILE A 243 45.49 -6.82 10.39
CA ILE A 243 44.18 -7.16 10.97
C ILE A 243 44.13 -7.55 12.46
N ALA A 244 43.51 -6.68 13.25
CA ALA A 244 42.72 -7.10 14.41
C ALA A 244 41.40 -6.31 14.45
N ALA A 245 40.34 -6.92 13.92
CA ALA A 245 38.96 -6.54 14.19
C ALA A 245 38.42 -7.48 15.27
N THR A 246 38.07 -6.96 16.45
CA THR A 246 37.26 -7.68 17.45
C THR A 246 36.41 -6.74 18.31
N ILE A 247 35.11 -6.71 18.03
CA ILE A 247 33.95 -6.88 18.94
C ILE A 247 33.97 -6.16 20.31
N GLY A 248 33.06 -5.19 20.41
CA GLY A 248 32.19 -4.78 21.54
C GLY A 248 32.59 -5.02 23.00
N VAL A 249 32.68 -3.92 23.76
CA VAL A 249 32.29 -3.78 25.18
C VAL A 249 31.85 -2.33 25.45
N THR A 250 30.95 -2.19 26.42
CA THR A 250 30.06 -1.05 26.76
C THR A 250 30.67 0.05 27.65
N SER A 251 30.38 1.33 27.32
CA SER A 251 30.15 2.51 28.20
C SER A 251 31.23 2.98 29.21
N PRO A 252 31.11 4.19 29.82
CA PRO A 252 31.00 5.53 29.20
C PRO A 252 31.98 6.53 29.86
N GLN A 253 32.57 7.48 29.13
CA GLN A 253 33.11 8.69 29.78
C GLN A 253 33.12 9.87 28.83
N ALA A 254 32.31 10.86 29.18
CA ALA A 254 32.36 12.19 28.63
C ALA A 254 33.68 12.88 28.99
N SER A 255 34.37 13.42 28.01
CA SER A 255 35.26 14.57 28.18
C SER A 255 35.24 15.42 26.92
N SER A 256 34.39 16.42 26.99
CA SER A 256 34.28 17.55 26.09
C SER A 256 35.61 18.32 26.08
N HIS A 257 36.44 18.12 25.07
CA HIS A 257 37.49 19.08 24.72
C HIS A 257 37.09 19.78 23.42
N LYS A 258 36.33 20.87 23.59
CA LYS A 258 36.26 21.93 22.58
C LYS A 258 37.66 22.53 22.45
N ALA A 259 38.40 22.14 21.42
CA ALA A 259 39.56 22.90 20.99
C ALA A 259 39.03 24.13 20.24
N ALA A 260 39.00 25.27 20.95
CA ALA A 260 38.80 26.57 20.33
C ALA A 260 40.02 26.86 19.44
N TYR A 261 39.76 27.01 18.15
CA TYR A 261 40.75 27.46 17.18
C TYR A 261 41.06 28.94 17.46
N THR A 262 42.25 29.23 17.95
CA THR A 262 42.80 30.60 17.94
C THR A 262 43.69 30.73 16.71
N PRO A 263 43.44 31.68 15.80
CA PRO A 263 44.33 31.93 14.67
C PRO A 263 45.56 32.68 15.19
N THR A 264 46.67 31.97 15.40
CA THR A 264 47.96 32.60 15.69
C THR A 264 48.56 33.07 14.37
N ALA A 265 48.86 34.36 14.28
CA ALA A 265 49.49 35.01 13.13
C ALA A 265 50.85 34.34 12.79
N PRO A 266 51.23 34.26 11.51
CA PRO A 266 52.48 33.62 11.12
C PRO A 266 53.65 34.47 11.60
N THR A 267 54.47 33.90 12.47
CA THR A 267 55.77 34.46 12.83
C THR A 267 56.72 34.17 11.66
N TYR A 268 57.13 35.23 10.97
CA TYR A 268 58.18 35.18 9.95
C TYR A 268 59.49 34.84 10.63
N ILE A 269 59.94 33.59 10.48
CA ILE A 269 61.34 33.22 10.69
C ILE A 269 61.97 33.25 9.31
N SER A 270 62.83 34.25 9.12
CA SER A 270 63.74 34.35 8.00
C SER A 270 64.93 33.43 8.25
N ASP A 271 65.06 32.38 7.47
CA ASP A 271 66.34 31.75 7.14
C ASP A 271 66.31 31.49 5.63
N ASP A 272 67.10 32.26 4.90
CA ASP A 272 67.47 32.01 3.51
C ASP A 272 68.42 30.81 3.50
N GLU A 273 67.97 29.67 2.96
CA GLU A 273 68.76 28.70 2.20
C GLU A 273 67.83 27.56 1.71
N ASP A 274 67.80 27.38 0.39
CA ASP A 274 67.12 26.35 -0.40
C ASP A 274 65.58 26.39 -0.40
N ASP A 275 65.06 27.29 -1.23
CA ASP A 275 63.76 27.17 -1.89
C ASP A 275 63.81 25.96 -2.83
N ASP A 276 63.87 24.75 -2.26
CA ASP A 276 63.49 23.51 -2.95
C ASP A 276 61.97 23.60 -3.17
N GLU A 277 61.58 24.47 -4.09
CA GLU A 277 60.26 24.50 -4.69
C GLU A 277 60.01 23.07 -5.15
N ILE A 278 59.13 22.36 -4.43
CA ILE A 278 58.85 20.94 -4.66
C ILE A 278 58.29 20.82 -6.07
N GLU A 279 59.16 20.64 -7.06
CA GLU A 279 58.80 20.42 -8.45
C GLU A 279 58.20 19.02 -8.53
N LEU A 280 56.89 18.92 -8.32
CA LEU A 280 56.11 17.74 -8.68
C LEU A 280 56.48 17.37 -10.12
N SER A 281 56.95 16.14 -10.34
CA SER A 281 57.24 15.70 -11.71
C SER A 281 56.02 15.95 -12.60
N ALA A 282 56.21 16.41 -13.83
CA ALA A 282 55.10 16.73 -14.73
C ALA A 282 54.07 15.59 -14.85
N SER A 283 54.52 14.33 -14.73
CA SER A 283 53.65 13.15 -14.66
C SER A 283 52.78 13.07 -13.40
N GLN A 284 53.30 13.48 -12.25
CA GLN A 284 52.59 13.42 -10.96
C GLN A 284 51.58 14.57 -10.83
N ILE A 285 51.89 15.76 -11.38
CA ILE A 285 50.93 16.86 -11.54
C ILE A 285 49.75 16.41 -12.40
N MET A 286 50.03 15.82 -13.56
CA MET A 286 49.01 15.32 -14.48
C MET A 286 48.11 14.26 -13.82
N GLN A 287 48.68 13.39 -12.98
CA GLN A 287 47.92 12.40 -12.23
C GLN A 287 47.03 13.05 -11.16
N PHE A 288 47.53 14.01 -10.38
CA PHE A 288 46.73 14.73 -9.40
C PHE A 288 45.61 15.55 -10.03
N GLU A 289 45.86 16.19 -11.17
CA GLU A 289 44.81 16.89 -11.94
C GLU A 289 43.72 15.93 -12.41
N ALA A 290 44.11 14.74 -12.90
CA ALA A 290 43.18 13.70 -13.31
C ALA A 290 42.38 13.14 -12.11
N GLU A 291 43.01 12.92 -10.97
CA GLU A 291 42.36 12.43 -9.74
C GLU A 291 41.40 13.49 -9.16
N ASN A 292 41.82 14.75 -9.09
CA ASN A 292 40.96 15.86 -8.66
C ASN A 292 39.76 16.05 -9.59
N ALA A 293 39.96 15.97 -10.90
CA ALA A 293 38.87 16.02 -11.87
C ALA A 293 37.91 14.83 -11.71
N ALA A 294 38.43 13.63 -11.42
CA ALA A 294 37.62 12.45 -11.15
C ALA A 294 36.81 12.58 -9.85
N ILE A 295 37.41 13.13 -8.78
CA ILE A 295 36.72 13.39 -7.50
C ILE A 295 35.61 14.42 -7.68
N LEU A 296 35.90 15.56 -8.34
CA LEU A 296 34.91 16.60 -8.59
C LEU A 296 33.73 16.08 -9.42
N LYS A 297 34.03 15.28 -10.45
CA LYS A 297 32.99 14.61 -11.25
C LYS A 297 32.16 13.66 -10.38
N GLY A 298 32.80 12.84 -9.55
CA GLY A 298 32.10 11.95 -8.62
C GLY A 298 31.22 12.69 -7.63
N VAL A 299 31.69 13.82 -7.09
CA VAL A 299 30.88 14.69 -6.21
C VAL A 299 29.67 15.24 -6.95
N GLN A 300 29.87 15.76 -8.17
CA GLN A 300 28.78 16.26 -9.01
C GLN A 300 27.73 15.19 -9.29
N ASP A 301 28.16 13.98 -9.69
CA ASP A 301 27.27 12.85 -9.97
C ASP A 301 26.49 12.42 -8.69
N THR A 302 27.14 12.44 -7.52
CA THR A 302 26.46 12.13 -6.25
C THR A 302 25.43 13.19 -5.87
N LEU A 303 25.72 14.47 -6.13
CA LEU A 303 24.80 15.57 -5.85
C LEU A 303 23.57 15.50 -6.74
N GLU A 304 23.76 15.26 -8.05
CA GLU A 304 22.66 15.07 -8.99
C GLU A 304 21.78 13.88 -8.59
N SER A 305 22.40 12.75 -8.20
CA SER A 305 21.66 11.58 -7.72
C SER A 305 20.86 11.87 -6.44
N VAL A 306 21.40 12.66 -5.51
CA VAL A 306 20.69 13.05 -4.28
C VAL A 306 19.51 13.95 -4.62
N GLN A 307 19.71 14.96 -5.47
CA GLN A 307 18.65 15.87 -5.90
C GLN A 307 17.51 15.13 -6.60
N GLN A 308 17.85 14.18 -7.47
CA GLN A 308 16.85 13.34 -8.14
C GLN A 308 16.08 12.47 -7.14
N ALA A 309 16.78 11.88 -6.16
CA ALA A 309 16.15 11.05 -5.14
C ALA A 309 15.23 11.88 -4.21
N GLU A 310 15.61 13.12 -3.89
CA GLU A 310 14.76 14.06 -3.15
C GLU A 310 13.49 14.43 -3.92
N SER A 311 13.60 14.73 -5.21
CA SER A 311 12.42 15.02 -6.06
C SER A 311 11.44 13.84 -6.07
N ARG A 312 11.95 12.61 -6.21
CA ARG A 312 11.10 11.40 -6.20
C ARG A 312 10.49 11.14 -4.81
N LEU A 313 11.22 11.44 -3.74
CA LEU A 313 10.72 11.37 -2.38
C LEU A 313 9.57 12.37 -2.16
N MET A 314 9.67 13.58 -2.73
CA MET A 314 8.55 14.53 -2.72
C MET A 314 7.33 13.97 -3.44
N ASP A 315 7.50 13.40 -4.63
CA ASP A 315 6.39 12.81 -5.40
C ASP A 315 5.68 11.68 -4.63
N ILE A 316 6.43 10.73 -4.04
CA ILE A 316 5.80 9.64 -3.27
C ILE A 316 5.11 10.18 -2.01
N SER A 317 5.68 11.21 -1.38
CA SER A 317 5.09 11.82 -0.19
C SER A 317 3.76 12.51 -0.52
N ALA A 318 3.68 13.16 -1.68
CA ALA A 318 2.45 13.77 -2.17
C ALA A 318 1.39 12.71 -2.45
N LEU A 319 1.75 11.62 -3.15
CA LEU A 319 0.85 10.49 -3.40
C LEU A 319 0.36 9.87 -2.09
N GLN A 320 1.25 9.67 -1.12
CA GLN A 320 0.90 9.10 0.18
C GLN A 320 -0.07 10.01 0.95
N MET A 321 0.21 11.32 0.98
CA MET A 321 -0.68 12.29 1.61
C MET A 321 -2.07 12.28 0.97
N GLU A 322 -2.14 12.21 -0.37
CA GLU A 322 -3.41 12.09 -1.09
C GLU A 322 -4.16 10.81 -0.68
N LEU A 323 -3.49 9.66 -0.66
CA LEU A 323 -4.10 8.39 -0.25
C LEU A 323 -4.62 8.42 1.19
N VAL A 324 -3.86 8.99 2.13
CA VAL A 324 -4.26 9.10 3.54
C VAL A 324 -5.43 10.08 3.70
N ALA A 325 -5.40 11.22 3.00
CA ALA A 325 -6.51 12.16 3.01
C ALA A 325 -7.79 11.54 2.43
N HIS A 326 -7.66 10.79 1.34
CA HIS A 326 -8.74 10.04 0.73
C HIS A 326 -9.32 8.99 1.68
N LEU A 327 -8.47 8.19 2.32
CA LEU A 327 -8.88 7.17 3.30
C LEU A 327 -9.61 7.78 4.50
N THR A 328 -9.15 8.94 4.98
CA THR A 328 -9.79 9.65 6.10
C THR A 328 -11.22 10.05 5.73
N ARG A 329 -11.39 10.68 4.56
CA ARG A 329 -12.72 11.04 4.05
C ARG A 329 -13.61 9.81 3.83
N GLN A 330 -13.04 8.72 3.33
CA GLN A 330 -13.76 7.49 3.04
C GLN A 330 -14.21 6.75 4.30
N THR A 331 -13.46 6.85 5.40
CA THR A 331 -13.79 6.19 6.67
C THR A 331 -15.12 6.70 7.21
N GLU A 332 -15.29 8.03 7.28
CA GLU A 332 -16.54 8.64 7.73
C GLU A 332 -17.74 8.21 6.88
N LEU A 333 -17.59 8.22 5.55
CA LEU A 333 -18.66 7.81 4.63
C LEU A 333 -19.00 6.32 4.75
N THR A 334 -17.98 5.48 4.95
CA THR A 334 -18.17 4.02 5.09
C THR A 334 -18.87 3.69 6.40
N ASP A 335 -18.53 4.37 7.49
CA ASP A 335 -19.19 4.19 8.78
C ASP A 335 -20.67 4.59 8.71
N GLN A 336 -20.99 5.73 8.07
CA GLN A 336 -22.38 6.16 7.83
C GLN A 336 -23.16 5.12 7.02
N LEU A 337 -22.62 4.67 5.89
CA LEU A 337 -23.28 3.64 5.05
C LEU A 337 -23.47 2.32 5.79
N TYR A 338 -22.53 1.96 6.66
CA TYR A 338 -22.64 0.75 7.47
C TYR A 338 -23.74 0.87 8.52
N GLU A 339 -23.83 1.98 9.24
CA GLU A 339 -24.91 2.26 10.19
C GLU A 339 -26.29 2.31 9.50
N ASP A 340 -26.36 2.96 8.34
CA ASP A 340 -27.58 3.03 7.53
C ASP A 340 -28.03 1.64 7.08
N ALA A 341 -27.10 0.80 6.60
CA ALA A 341 -27.42 -0.57 6.21
C ALA A 341 -27.89 -1.43 7.40
N LEU A 342 -27.28 -1.27 8.59
CA LEU A 342 -27.67 -1.99 9.80
C LEU A 342 -29.06 -1.59 10.30
N THR A 343 -29.32 -0.28 10.40
CA THR A 343 -30.61 0.25 10.85
C THR A 343 -31.72 -0.15 9.87
N THR A 344 -31.44 -0.07 8.57
CA THR A 344 -32.33 -0.49 7.50
C THR A 344 -32.64 -1.99 7.57
N THR A 345 -31.63 -2.83 7.77
CA THR A 345 -31.84 -4.28 7.93
C THR A 345 -32.67 -4.61 9.17
N SER A 346 -32.39 -3.98 10.32
CA SER A 346 -33.12 -4.23 11.57
C SER A 346 -34.58 -3.76 11.50
N THR A 347 -34.84 -2.63 10.86
CA THR A 347 -36.21 -2.11 10.70
C THR A 347 -37.07 -3.02 9.83
N VAL A 348 -36.47 -3.62 8.81
CA VAL A 348 -37.14 -4.57 7.90
C VAL A 348 -37.41 -5.89 8.58
N GLU A 349 -36.45 -6.41 9.36
CA GLU A 349 -36.64 -7.62 10.14
C GLU A 349 -37.86 -7.48 11.06
N LYS A 350 -37.91 -6.38 11.83
CA LYS A 350 -39.07 -6.05 12.69
C LYS A 350 -40.36 -5.84 11.89
N GLY A 351 -40.27 -5.20 10.72
CA GLY A 351 -41.42 -5.03 9.82
C GLY A 351 -42.00 -6.36 9.31
N ASN A 352 -41.12 -7.29 8.94
CA ASN A 352 -41.50 -8.63 8.49
C ASN A 352 -42.15 -9.45 9.61
N GLU A 353 -41.66 -9.32 10.85
CA GLU A 353 -42.31 -9.90 12.02
C GLU A 353 -43.73 -9.35 12.22
N GLN A 354 -43.89 -8.03 12.16
CA GLN A 354 -45.20 -7.37 12.29
C GLN A 354 -46.17 -7.80 11.19
N LEU A 355 -45.70 -7.95 9.94
CA LEU A 355 -46.52 -8.46 8.83
C LEU A 355 -46.96 -9.91 9.07
N LYS A 356 -46.07 -10.74 9.60
CA LYS A 356 -46.38 -12.14 9.95
C LYS A 356 -47.41 -12.21 11.06
N GLU A 357 -47.30 -11.35 12.07
CA GLU A 357 -48.30 -11.24 13.13
C GLU A 357 -49.63 -10.69 12.62
N ALA A 358 -49.62 -9.63 11.80
CA ALA A 358 -50.83 -9.04 11.22
C ALA A 358 -51.59 -10.08 10.38
N LYS A 359 -50.88 -10.92 9.62
CA LYS A 359 -51.47 -12.03 8.86
C LYS A 359 -52.12 -13.08 9.77
N ARG A 360 -51.51 -13.38 10.93
CA ARG A 360 -52.11 -14.26 11.95
C ARG A 360 -53.37 -13.64 12.53
N ARG A 361 -53.29 -12.39 13.01
CA ARG A 361 -54.44 -11.65 13.56
C ARG A 361 -55.59 -11.52 12.56
N ALA A 362 -55.31 -11.27 11.28
CA ALA A 362 -56.33 -11.20 10.24
C ALA A 362 -57.05 -12.55 10.02
N LYS A 363 -56.31 -13.68 10.08
CA LYS A 363 -56.90 -15.02 10.02
C LYS A 363 -57.81 -15.27 11.21
N ASP A 364 -57.36 -14.91 12.41
CA ASP A 364 -58.12 -15.10 13.66
C ASP A 364 -59.38 -14.23 13.67
N GLY A 365 -59.28 -12.97 13.23
CA GLY A 365 -60.42 -12.07 13.08
C GLY A 365 -61.46 -12.59 12.08
N ARG A 366 -61.01 -13.15 10.94
CA ARG A 366 -61.92 -13.78 9.96
C ARG A 366 -62.63 -15.00 10.54
N LEU A 367 -61.94 -15.82 11.31
CA LEU A 367 -62.53 -16.97 12.00
C LEU A 367 -63.58 -16.50 13.03
N PHE A 368 -63.25 -15.48 13.82
CA PHE A 368 -64.17 -14.92 14.82
C PHE A 368 -65.45 -14.36 14.17
N ILE A 369 -65.33 -13.58 13.09
CA ILE A 369 -66.49 -13.06 12.35
C ILE A 369 -67.36 -14.19 11.80
N LEU A 370 -66.75 -15.27 11.30
CA LEU A 370 -67.48 -16.42 10.79
C LEU A 370 -68.25 -17.14 11.91
N VAL A 371 -67.62 -17.38 13.05
CA VAL A 371 -68.27 -17.99 14.22
C VAL A 371 -69.41 -17.09 14.73
N PHE A 372 -69.20 -15.78 14.78
CA PHE A 372 -70.23 -14.81 15.18
C PHE A 372 -71.43 -14.83 14.22
N LEU A 373 -71.22 -14.83 12.91
CA LEU A 373 -72.30 -14.91 11.92
C LEU A 373 -73.10 -16.20 12.02
N ILE A 374 -72.43 -17.35 12.21
CA ILE A 374 -73.10 -18.63 12.43
C ILE A 374 -73.93 -18.59 13.73
N GLY A 375 -73.34 -18.10 14.82
CA GLY A 375 -74.02 -17.98 16.11
C GLY A 375 -75.27 -17.09 16.01
N ALA A 376 -75.13 -15.90 15.43
CA ALA A 376 -76.25 -14.97 15.24
C ALA A 376 -77.34 -15.56 14.33
N SER A 377 -76.97 -16.27 13.26
CA SER A 377 -77.92 -16.98 12.40
C SER A 377 -78.71 -18.05 13.14
N LEU A 378 -78.06 -18.83 14.02
CA LEU A 378 -78.73 -19.84 14.83
C LEU A 378 -79.64 -19.22 15.88
N SER A 379 -79.23 -18.10 16.50
CA SER A 379 -80.06 -17.35 17.45
C SER A 379 -81.34 -16.81 16.79
N LEU A 380 -81.23 -16.27 15.56
CA LEU A 380 -82.41 -15.81 14.80
C LEU A 380 -83.34 -16.97 14.43
N LEU A 381 -82.79 -18.14 14.06
CA LEU A 381 -83.59 -19.34 13.79
C LEU A 381 -84.40 -19.75 15.04
N PHE A 382 -83.75 -19.74 16.22
CA PHE A 382 -84.39 -20.13 17.47
C PHE A 382 -85.48 -19.15 17.89
N LEU A 383 -85.24 -17.84 17.72
CA LEU A 383 -86.23 -16.79 18.01
C LEU A 383 -87.43 -16.82 17.04
N HIS A 384 -87.26 -17.34 15.83
CA HIS A 384 -88.37 -17.50 14.88
C HIS A 384 -89.17 -18.78 15.13
N TYR A 385 -88.53 -19.82 15.67
CA TYR A 385 -89.18 -21.10 15.92
C TYR A 385 -90.05 -21.12 17.18
N TYR A 386 -89.81 -20.20 18.12
CA TYR A 386 -90.51 -20.08 19.40
C TYR A 386 -91.20 -18.72 19.49
#